data_AF-I0Z2S1-F1
#
_entry.id   AF-I0Z2S1-F1
#
_cell.length_a   1.000
_cell.length_b   1.000
_cell.length_c   1.000
_cell.angle_alpha   90.00
_cell.angle_beta   90.00
_cell.angle_gamma   90.00
#
_symmetry.space_group_name_H-M   'P 1'
#
loop_
_entity.id
_entity.type
_entity.pdbx_description
1 polymer ?
#
loop_
_entity_poly.entity_id
_entity_poly.type
_entity_poly.pdbx_seq_one_letter_code
_entity_poly.pdbx_strand_id
1 'polypeptide(L)'
;MSKFAQGLSKLKVGEVPAYVSDHAGKHWTPSKVNQRTFDFLHKYKEKYIDTGSIKPLTDVMIGLFFFSYAVAWPQEYKHMKAEEKAKLEGKAAH
;
A
#
# COMPACT_ATOMS: atom_id res chain seq x y z
N MET A 1 -7.49 20.81 -4.82
CA MET A 1 -7.09 19.48 -5.34
C MET A 1 -5.67 19.56 -5.88
N SER A 2 -4.85 18.53 -5.66
CA SER A 2 -3.47 18.51 -6.16
C SER A 2 -3.46 18.44 -7.70
N LYS A 3 -2.50 19.10 -8.36
CA LYS A 3 -2.34 19.06 -9.82
C LYS A 3 -2.19 17.62 -10.36
N PHE A 4 -1.66 16.73 -9.52
CA PHE A 4 -1.56 15.29 -9.77
C PHE A 4 -2.93 14.60 -9.84
N ALA A 5 -3.85 14.88 -8.91
CA ALA A 5 -5.20 14.29 -8.91
C ALA A 5 -6.03 14.72 -10.14
N GLN A 6 -5.86 15.97 -10.59
CA GLN A 6 -6.50 16.46 -11.82
C GLN A 6 -5.89 15.85 -13.10
N GLY A 7 -4.62 15.44 -13.05
CA GLY A 7 -3.97 14.70 -14.14
C GLY A 7 -4.45 13.25 -14.20
N LEU A 8 -4.54 12.58 -13.05
CA LEU A 8 -5.08 11.23 -12.91
C LEU A 8 -6.52 11.11 -13.39
N SER A 9 -7.38 12.08 -13.07
CA SER A 9 -8.79 12.06 -13.49
C SER A 9 -9.01 12.20 -14.99
N LYS A 10 -7.98 12.59 -15.76
CA LYS A 10 -8.05 12.77 -17.22
C LYS A 10 -7.48 11.59 -18.01
N LEU A 11 -6.85 10.63 -17.35
CA LEU A 11 -6.20 9.48 -17.98
C LEU A 11 -7.17 8.30 -18.10
N LYS A 12 -7.02 7.51 -19.16
CA LYS A 12 -7.70 6.20 -19.24
C LYS A 12 -7.09 5.24 -18.22
N VAL A 13 -7.87 4.28 -17.74
CA VAL A 13 -7.44 3.32 -16.69
C VAL A 13 -6.14 2.59 -17.05
N GLY A 14 -5.89 2.36 -18.35
CA GLY A 14 -4.65 1.75 -18.84
C GLY A 14 -3.41 2.67 -18.84
N GLU A 15 -3.58 3.99 -18.79
CA GLU A 15 -2.49 4.99 -18.83
C GLU A 15 -2.11 5.48 -17.42
N VAL A 16 -2.96 5.20 -16.43
CA VAL A 16 -2.71 5.49 -15.01
C VAL A 16 -1.39 4.90 -14.53
N PRO A 17 -1.03 3.62 -14.80
CA PRO A 17 0.22 3.05 -14.29
C PRO A 17 1.46 3.77 -14.84
N ALA A 18 1.45 4.11 -16.14
CA ALA A 18 2.55 4.81 -16.79
C ALA A 18 2.71 6.24 -16.27
N TYR A 19 1.60 6.96 -16.10
CA TYR A 19 1.60 8.32 -15.55
C TYR A 19 2.08 8.37 -14.09
N VAL A 20 1.63 7.41 -13.27
CA VAL A 20 2.06 7.30 -11.87
C VAL A 20 3.56 6.97 -11.80
N SER A 21 4.04 6.06 -12.64
CA SER A 21 5.46 5.69 -12.70
C SER A 21 6.35 6.88 -13.10
N ASP A 22 5.99 7.62 -14.15
CA ASP A 22 6.75 8.79 -14.60
C ASP A 22 6.73 9.92 -13.56
N HIS A 23 5.58 10.15 -12.93
CA HIS A 23 5.46 11.13 -11.86
C HIS A 23 6.27 10.72 -10.61
N ALA A 24 6.23 9.43 -10.24
CA ALA A 24 7.03 8.90 -9.14
C ALA A 24 8.54 9.02 -9.44
N GLY A 25 9.00 8.63 -10.63
CA GLY A 25 10.41 8.75 -11.01
C GLY A 25 10.95 10.18 -10.94
N LYS A 26 10.13 11.17 -11.32
CA LYS A 26 10.51 12.60 -11.29
C LYS A 26 10.47 13.22 -9.89
N HIS A 27 9.57 12.78 -9.03
CA HIS A 27 9.31 13.43 -7.74
C HIS A 27 9.83 12.64 -6.52
N TRP A 28 10.11 11.34 -6.66
CA TRP A 28 10.55 10.45 -5.58
C TRP A 28 12.04 10.12 -5.72
N THR A 29 12.87 11.16 -5.83
CA THR A 29 14.33 11.00 -5.72
C THR A 29 14.68 10.50 -4.31
N PRO A 30 15.60 9.53 -4.14
CA PRO A 30 15.92 8.94 -2.84
C PRO A 30 16.23 9.97 -1.74
N SER A 31 16.94 11.04 -2.09
CA SER A 31 17.25 12.14 -1.16
C SER A 31 16.00 12.88 -0.65
N LYS A 32 15.05 13.19 -1.54
CA LYS A 32 13.79 13.86 -1.17
C LYS A 32 12.87 12.96 -0.38
N VAL A 33 12.87 11.66 -0.69
CA VAL A 33 12.08 10.68 0.06
C VAL A 33 12.63 10.53 1.47
N ASN A 34 13.95 10.35 1.62
CA ASN A 34 14.58 10.24 2.92
C ASN A 34 14.31 11.46 3.79
N GLN A 35 14.53 12.67 3.26
CA GLN A 35 14.28 13.91 4.00
C GLN A 35 12.81 14.01 4.45
N ARG A 36 11.85 13.75 3.55
CA ARG A 36 10.42 13.75 3.90
C ARG A 36 10.07 12.71 4.96
N THR A 37 10.67 11.54 4.90
CA THR A 37 10.47 10.47 5.89
C THR A 37 10.99 10.90 7.25
N PHE A 38 12.21 11.45 7.33
CA PHE A 38 12.76 11.94 8.60
C PHE A 38 11.94 13.11 9.17
N ASP A 39 11.52 14.06 8.33
CA ASP A 39 10.65 15.17 8.75
C ASP A 39 9.31 14.67 9.29
N PHE A 40 8.72 13.66 8.64
CA PHE A 40 7.49 13.03 9.09
C PHE A 40 7.68 12.32 10.43
N LEU A 41 8.74 11.52 10.57
CA LEU A 41 9.04 10.81 11.81
C LEU A 41 9.29 11.76 12.98
N HIS A 42 10.02 12.87 12.73
CA HIS A 42 10.26 13.88 13.75
C HIS A 42 8.95 14.51 14.25
N LYS A 43 8.08 14.93 13.32
CA LYS A 43 6.76 15.49 13.66
C LYS A 43 5.85 14.47 14.34
N TYR A 44 5.91 13.21 13.93
CA TYR A 44 5.13 12.13 14.52
C TYR A 44 5.58 11.86 15.96
N LYS A 45 6.89 11.80 16.20
CA LYS A 45 7.50 11.65 17.52
C LYS A 45 7.06 12.78 18.45
N GLU A 46 7.24 14.02 18.03
CA GLU A 46 6.87 15.21 18.82
C GLU A 46 5.38 15.19 19.18
N LYS A 47 4.52 14.80 18.22
CA LYS A 47 3.07 14.86 18.41
C LYS A 47 2.51 13.72 19.26
N TYR A 48 3.05 12.51 19.15
CA TYR A 48 2.42 11.32 19.73
C TYR A 48 3.32 10.54 20.69
N ILE A 49 4.64 10.56 20.53
CA ILE A 49 5.56 9.83 21.41
C ILE A 49 5.92 10.70 22.61
N ASP A 50 6.37 11.93 22.37
CA ASP A 50 6.81 12.83 23.45
C ASP A 50 5.64 13.30 24.33
N THR A 51 4.41 13.24 23.81
CA THR A 51 3.17 13.54 24.55
C THR A 51 2.60 12.35 25.33
N GLY A 52 3.22 11.16 25.25
CA GLY A 52 2.74 9.95 25.91
C GLY A 52 1.42 9.41 25.34
N SER A 53 1.09 9.69 24.07
CA SER A 53 -0.14 9.22 23.44
C SER A 53 -0.13 7.71 23.22
N ILE A 54 -1.28 7.04 23.35
CA ILE A 54 -1.44 5.62 22.99
C ILE A 54 -1.47 5.37 21.47
N LYS A 55 -1.59 6.43 20.67
CA LYS A 55 -1.74 6.33 19.22
C LYS A 55 -0.64 5.51 18.51
N PRO A 56 0.66 5.62 18.86
CA PRO A 56 1.71 4.82 18.23
C PRO A 56 1.50 3.31 18.41
N LEU A 57 0.99 2.88 19.56
CA LEU A 57 0.66 1.47 19.79
C LEU A 57 -0.47 1.02 18.86
N THR A 58 -1.55 1.80 18.78
CA THR A 58 -2.68 1.51 17.90
C THR A 58 -2.27 1.47 16.43
N ASP A 59 -1.46 2.43 15.97
CA ASP A 59 -0.97 2.49 14.59
C ASP A 59 -0.12 1.25 14.25
N VAL A 60 0.71 0.77 15.19
CA VAL A 60 1.48 -0.47 15.02
C VAL A 60 0.57 -1.70 14.96
N MET A 61 -0.41 -1.82 15.86
CA MET A 61 -1.35 -2.95 15.83
C MET A 61 -2.15 -3.01 14.52
N ILE A 62 -2.63 -1.86 14.05
CA ILE A 62 -3.33 -1.75 12.77
C ILE A 62 -2.39 -2.13 11.62
N GLY A 63 -1.15 -1.63 11.65
CA GLY A 63 -0.13 -1.98 10.66
C GLY A 63 0.15 -3.48 10.61
N LEU A 64 0.28 -4.13 11.77
CA LEU A 64 0.48 -5.58 11.88
C LEU A 64 -0.70 -6.38 11.34
N PHE A 65 -1.93 -5.95 11.62
CA PHE A 65 -3.14 -6.57 11.09
C PHE A 65 -3.13 -6.55 9.56
N PHE A 66 -2.96 -5.38 8.93
CA PHE A 66 -2.91 -5.29 7.47
C PHE A 66 -1.71 -6.03 6.86
N PHE A 67 -0.55 -5.97 7.51
CA PHE A 67 0.63 -6.69 7.06
C PHE A 67 0.40 -8.21 7.08
N SER A 68 -0.19 -8.75 8.16
CA SER A 68 -0.51 -10.19 8.22
C SER A 68 -1.44 -10.63 7.10
N TYR A 69 -2.43 -9.82 6.75
CA TYR A 69 -3.32 -10.08 5.63
C TYR A 69 -2.58 -10.04 4.29
N ALA A 70 -1.77 -9.01 4.06
CA ALA A 70 -0.97 -8.89 2.83
C ALA A 70 0.02 -10.05 2.64
N VAL A 71 0.58 -10.58 3.73
CA VAL A 71 1.48 -11.75 3.71
C VAL A 71 0.72 -13.06 3.50
N ALA A 72 -0.49 -13.20 4.06
CA ALA A 72 -1.34 -14.39 3.91
C ALA A 72 -2.01 -14.46 2.53
N TRP A 73 -2.32 -13.31 1.93
CA TRP A 73 -3.06 -13.18 0.68
C TRP A 73 -2.51 -14.00 -0.51
N PRO A 74 -1.19 -14.11 -0.76
CA PRO A 74 -0.67 -14.92 -1.85
C PRO A 74 -0.96 -16.42 -1.69
N GLN A 75 -1.06 -16.92 -0.45
CA GLN A 75 -1.42 -18.31 -0.20
C GLN A 75 -2.91 -18.54 -0.44
N GLU A 76 -3.76 -17.66 0.09
CA GLU A 76 -5.21 -17.69 -0.18
C GLU A 76 -5.51 -17.59 -1.68
N TYR A 77 -4.81 -16.69 -2.38
CA TYR A 77 -4.92 -16.56 -3.83
C TYR A 77 -4.52 -17.83 -4.59
N LYS A 78 -3.49 -18.55 -4.13
CA LYS A 78 -3.09 -19.84 -4.71
C LYS A 78 -4.15 -20.91 -4.48
N HIS A 79 -4.74 -20.98 -3.28
CA HIS A 79 -5.82 -21.90 -2.99
C HIS A 79 -7.06 -21.60 -3.84
N MET A 80 -7.48 -20.34 -3.93
CA MET A 80 -8.59 -19.94 -4.80
C MET A 80 -8.34 -20.32 -6.27
N LYS A 81 -7.12 -20.10 -6.78
CA LYS A 81 -6.75 -20.52 -8.15
C LYS A 81 -6.72 -22.03 -8.33
N ALA A 82 -6.31 -22.79 -7.31
CA ALA A 82 -6.33 -24.25 -7.36
C ALA A 82 -7.77 -24.78 -7.37
N GLU A 83 -8.66 -24.22 -6.55
CA GLU A 83 -10.09 -24.53 -6.55
C GLU A 83 -10.77 -24.15 -7.88
N GLU A 84 -10.44 -22.99 -8.43
CA GLU A 84 -10.95 -22.53 -9.72
C GLU A 84 -10.53 -23.50 -10.85
N LYS A 85 -9.27 -23.94 -10.84
CA LYS A 85 -8.78 -24.96 -11.77
C LYS A 85 -9.46 -26.32 -11.57
N ALA A 86 -9.66 -26.78 -10.34
CA ALA A 86 -10.34 -28.04 -10.06
C ALA A 86 -11.81 -28.03 -10.55
N LYS A 87 -12.51 -26.90 -10.38
CA LYS A 87 -13.86 -26.67 -10.91
C LYS A 87 -13.90 -26.68 -12.44
N LEU A 88 -12.92 -26.05 -13.09
CA LEU A 88 -12.77 -26.05 -14.56
C LEU A 88 -12.43 -27.44 -15.12
N GLU A 89 -11.66 -28.24 -14.38
CA GLU A 89 -11.28 -29.62 -14.75
C GLU A 89 -12.36 -30.67 -14.39
N GLY A 90 -13.50 -30.25 -13.84
CA GLY A 90 -14.63 -31.14 -13.53
C GLY A 90 -14.39 -32.13 -12.39
N LYS A 91 -13.33 -31.95 -11.60
CA LYS A 91 -13.09 -32.77 -10.40
C LYS A 91 -13.82 -32.14 -9.21
N ALA A 92 -14.79 -32.87 -8.66
CA ALA A 92 -15.48 -32.47 -7.45
C ALA A 92 -14.46 -32.22 -6.33
N ALA A 93 -14.46 -31.01 -5.78
CA ALA A 93 -13.69 -30.65 -4.60
C ALA A 93 -14.24 -31.49 -3.43
N HIS A 94 -13.45 -32.47 -2.98
CA HIS A 94 -13.68 -33.26 -1.79
C HIS A 94 -12.64 -32.90 -0.73
#